data_AF-A0A6A4ZI37-F1
#
_entry.id   AF-A0A6A4ZI37-F1
#
_cell.length_a   1.000
_cell.length_b   1.000
_cell.length_c   1.000
_cell.angle_alpha   90.00
_cell.angle_beta   90.00
_cell.angle_gamma   90.00
#
_symmetry.space_group_name_H-M   'P 1'
#
loop_
_entity.id
_entity.type
_entity.pdbx_description
1 polymer ?
#
loop_
_entity_poly.entity_id
_entity_poly.type
_entity_poly.pdbx_seq_one_letter_code
_entity_poly.pdbx_strand_id
1 'polypeptide(L)'
;LDGAICEYTNADKMAYLQKAYDAGTRNIEMEARMFAAFCHKLNIPAAVVCVTLLNRLEGDQITQPHDVLESYDLRPMSVLLEYIKTKTASA
;
A
#
# COMPACT_ATOMS: atom_id res chain seq x y z
N LEU A 1 -8.13 -14.24 6.31
CA LEU A 1 -8.90 -15.31 7.00
C LEU A 1 -8.25 -15.65 8.33
N ASP A 2 -7.91 -14.62 9.09
CA ASP A 2 -6.82 -14.65 10.06
C ASP A 2 -7.06 -13.67 11.22
N GLY A 3 -8.27 -13.12 11.30
CA GLY A 3 -8.77 -12.40 12.47
C GLY A 3 -9.56 -13.33 13.40
N ALA A 4 -9.92 -12.82 14.58
CA ALA A 4 -10.69 -13.57 15.58
C ALA A 4 -12.11 -13.95 15.13
N ILE A 5 -12.70 -13.18 14.20
CA ILE A 5 -14.05 -13.40 13.66
C ILE A 5 -13.95 -13.41 12.14
N CYS A 6 -14.51 -14.43 11.49
CA CYS A 6 -14.53 -14.56 10.04
C CYS A 6 -15.79 -15.29 9.57
N GLU A 7 -16.64 -14.59 8.83
CA GLU A 7 -17.94 -15.09 8.33
C GLU A 7 -17.93 -15.32 6.80
N TYR A 8 -16.74 -15.42 6.20
CA TYR A 8 -16.56 -15.60 4.77
C TYR A 8 -15.47 -16.64 4.48
N THR A 9 -15.50 -17.23 3.29
CA THR A 9 -14.57 -18.28 2.90
C THR A 9 -13.36 -17.73 2.13
N ASN A 10 -12.37 -18.58 1.85
CA ASN A 10 -11.27 -18.21 0.96
C ASN A 10 -11.74 -17.90 -0.46
N ALA A 11 -12.74 -18.60 -0.97
CA ALA A 11 -13.30 -18.31 -2.29
C ALA A 11 -13.89 -16.90 -2.34
N ASP A 12 -14.63 -16.49 -1.30
CA ASP A 12 -15.21 -15.15 -1.20
C ASP A 12 -14.12 -14.06 -1.14
N LYS A 13 -13.08 -14.28 -0.32
CA LYS A 13 -11.90 -13.40 -0.27
C LYS A 13 -11.29 -13.25 -1.66
N MET A 14 -11.00 -14.34 -2.35
CA MET A 14 -10.31 -14.32 -3.64
C MET A 14 -11.17 -13.67 -4.72
N ALA A 15 -12.47 -13.93 -4.74
CA ALA A 15 -13.41 -13.25 -5.65
C ALA A 15 -13.42 -11.74 -5.42
N TYR A 16 -13.42 -11.30 -4.15
CA TYR A 16 -13.37 -9.87 -3.80
C TYR A 16 -12.04 -9.23 -4.23
N LEU A 17 -10.90 -9.86 -3.91
CA LEU A 17 -9.58 -9.34 -4.28
C LEU A 17 -9.39 -9.29 -5.80
N GLN A 18 -9.88 -10.30 -6.53
CA GLN A 18 -9.84 -10.31 -7.99
C GLN A 18 -10.67 -9.16 -8.57
N LYS A 19 -11.89 -8.96 -8.07
CA LYS A 19 -12.73 -7.82 -8.46
C LYS A 19 -12.04 -6.48 -8.21
N ALA A 20 -11.34 -6.32 -7.09
CA ALA A 20 -10.57 -5.12 -6.80
C ALA A 20 -9.40 -4.93 -7.77
N TYR A 21 -8.67 -6.01 -8.08
CA TYR A 21 -7.57 -6.00 -9.05
C TYR A 21 -8.04 -5.61 -10.45
N ASP A 22 -9.14 -6.20 -10.90
CA ASP A 22 -9.78 -5.93 -12.19
C ASP A 22 -10.27 -4.47 -12.30
N ALA A 23 -10.67 -3.88 -11.17
CA ALA A 23 -11.03 -2.47 -11.07
C ALA A 23 -9.82 -1.50 -11.00
N GLY A 24 -8.58 -2.02 -11.01
CA GLY A 24 -7.35 -1.23 -11.01
C GLY A 24 -6.63 -1.11 -9.67
N THR A 25 -7.16 -1.67 -8.58
CA THR A 25 -6.48 -1.67 -7.27
C THR A 25 -5.20 -2.50 -7.33
N ARG A 26 -4.12 -2.02 -6.70
CA ARG A 26 -2.81 -2.70 -6.67
C ARG A 26 -2.23 -2.94 -5.28
N ASN A 27 -2.70 -2.19 -4.28
CA ASN A 27 -2.36 -2.39 -2.87
C ASN A 27 -3.56 -2.06 -1.97
N ILE A 28 -3.44 -2.35 -0.68
CA ILE A 28 -4.46 -2.08 0.35
C ILE A 28 -3.73 -1.52 1.56
N GLU A 29 -4.20 -0.37 2.05
CA GLU A 29 -3.71 0.35 3.24
C GLU A 29 -4.90 1.08 3.89
N MET A 30 -4.68 1.94 4.89
CA MET A 30 -5.77 2.44 5.74
C MET A 30 -5.89 3.97 5.83
N GLU A 31 -5.00 4.74 5.21
CA GLU A 31 -4.85 6.18 5.42
C GLU A 31 -5.11 7.00 4.13
N ALA A 32 -4.80 6.46 2.95
CA ALA A 32 -4.68 7.22 1.71
C ALA A 32 -5.98 7.91 1.31
N ARG A 33 -7.13 7.27 1.55
CA ARG A 33 -8.44 7.84 1.15
C ARG A 33 -8.73 9.14 1.90
N MET A 34 -8.55 9.16 3.22
CA MET A 34 -8.80 10.37 4.01
C MET A 34 -7.73 11.42 3.75
N PHE A 35 -6.46 11.01 3.64
CA PHE A 35 -5.34 11.89 3.31
C PHE A 35 -5.55 12.61 1.97
N ALA A 36 -5.87 11.86 0.91
CA ALA A 36 -6.11 12.44 -0.43
C ALA A 36 -7.31 13.39 -0.43
N ALA A 37 -8.41 13.02 0.23
CA ALA A 37 -9.60 13.88 0.33
C ALA A 37 -9.30 15.20 1.07
N PHE A 38 -8.53 15.13 2.16
CA PHE A 38 -8.11 16.30 2.93
C PHE A 38 -7.22 17.24 2.11
N CYS A 39 -6.17 16.71 1.47
CA CYS A 39 -5.25 17.50 0.65
C CYS A 39 -5.97 18.13 -0.55
N HIS A 40 -6.84 17.37 -1.22
CA HIS A 40 -7.67 17.88 -2.31
C HIS A 40 -8.55 19.05 -1.85
N LYS A 41 -9.24 18.93 -0.71
CA LYS A 41 -10.10 20.00 -0.17
C LYS A 41 -9.33 21.30 0.10
N LEU A 42 -8.05 21.20 0.48
CA LEU A 42 -7.20 22.35 0.80
C LEU A 42 -6.31 22.81 -0.37
N ASN A 43 -6.48 22.23 -1.57
CA ASN A 43 -5.64 22.49 -2.75
C ASN A 43 -4.13 22.25 -2.50
N ILE A 44 -3.79 21.23 -1.71
CA ILE A 44 -2.42 20.82 -1.45
C ILE A 44 -2.04 19.69 -2.41
N PRO A 45 -1.03 19.86 -3.28
CA PRO A 45 -0.50 18.76 -4.08
C PRO A 45 0.03 17.67 -3.16
N ALA A 46 -0.48 16.45 -3.31
CA ALA A 46 -0.14 15.33 -2.45
C ALA A 46 -0.02 14.03 -3.24
N ALA A 47 0.81 13.13 -2.73
CA ALA A 47 0.99 11.78 -3.26
C ALA A 47 1.14 10.81 -2.07
N VAL A 48 0.76 9.55 -2.30
CA VAL A 48 0.95 8.46 -1.34
C VAL A 48 1.90 7.45 -1.98
N VAL A 49 2.97 7.11 -1.27
CA VAL A 49 3.97 6.13 -1.71
C VAL A 49 4.04 5.02 -0.68
N CYS A 50 3.59 3.83 -1.05
CA CYS A 50 3.59 2.66 -0.17
C CYS A 50 4.48 1.56 -0.74
N VAL A 51 5.02 0.72 0.14
CA VAL A 51 5.57 -0.58 -0.22
C VAL A 51 4.54 -1.67 0.08
N THR A 52 4.53 -2.74 -0.71
CA THR A 52 3.71 -3.93 -0.45
C THR A 52 4.52 -4.95 0.35
N LEU A 53 4.06 -5.31 1.55
CA LEU A 53 4.75 -6.28 2.41
C LEU A 53 4.46 -7.74 2.04
N LEU A 54 3.34 -7.99 1.38
CA LEU A 54 2.91 -9.31 0.90
C LEU A 54 1.96 -9.20 -0.29
N ASN A 55 1.82 -10.29 -1.04
CA ASN A 55 0.77 -10.45 -2.03
C ASN A 55 -0.47 -11.09 -1.38
N ARG A 56 -1.58 -10.34 -1.27
CA ARG A 56 -2.83 -10.82 -0.65
C ARG A 56 -3.50 -11.97 -1.41
N LEU A 57 -3.14 -12.17 -2.68
CA LEU A 57 -3.58 -13.31 -3.49
C LEU A 57 -2.85 -14.60 -3.13
N GLU A 58 -1.71 -14.52 -2.43
CA GLU A 58 -0.89 -15.66 -2.03
C GLU A 58 -1.00 -15.97 -0.53
N GLY A 59 -1.49 -15.03 0.28
CA GLY A 59 -1.65 -15.24 1.71
C GLY A 59 -2.23 -14.04 2.45
N ASP A 60 -2.40 -14.16 3.76
CA ASP A 60 -2.81 -13.05 4.64
C ASP A 60 -1.75 -12.67 5.67
N GLN A 61 -0.91 -13.62 6.07
CA GLN A 61 0.11 -13.41 7.09
C GLN A 61 1.41 -12.89 6.50
N ILE A 62 2.04 -11.95 7.20
CA ILE A 62 3.40 -11.52 6.89
C ILE A 62 4.35 -12.58 7.44
N THR A 63 5.02 -13.29 6.55
CA THR A 63 5.93 -14.40 6.89
C THR A 63 7.40 -14.10 6.59
N GLN A 64 7.68 -12.95 5.96
CA GLN A 64 9.05 -12.56 5.62
C GLN A 64 9.87 -12.32 6.90
N PRO A 65 11.17 -12.65 6.90
CA PRO A 65 12.08 -12.32 7.99
C PRO A 65 12.11 -10.82 8.31
N HIS A 66 12.43 -10.48 9.55
CA HIS A 66 12.40 -9.09 10.02
C HIS A 66 13.35 -8.17 9.25
N ASP A 67 14.57 -8.63 8.96
CA ASP A 67 15.57 -7.92 8.16
C ASP A 67 15.09 -7.68 6.72
N VAL A 68 14.33 -8.62 6.15
CA VAL A 68 13.71 -8.45 4.84
C VAL A 68 12.62 -7.37 4.89
N LEU A 69 11.77 -7.37 5.92
CA LEU A 69 10.73 -6.35 6.09
C LEU A 69 11.32 -4.95 6.31
N GLU A 70 12.38 -4.83 7.10
CA GLU A 70 13.12 -3.58 7.29
C GLU A 70 13.64 -3.05 5.94
N SER A 71 14.15 -3.94 5.08
CA SER A 71 14.57 -3.54 3.73
C SER A 71 13.41 -3.04 2.85
N TYR A 72 12.18 -3.50 3.10
CA TYR A 72 10.99 -3.06 2.35
C TYR A 72 10.57 -1.66 2.79
N ASP A 73 10.58 -1.39 4.09
CA ASP A 73 10.21 -0.10 4.69
C ASP A 73 11.10 1.05 4.20
N LEU A 74 12.34 0.76 3.82
CA LEU A 74 13.26 1.77 3.26
C LEU A 74 12.93 2.17 1.81
N ARG A 75 12.18 1.35 1.05
CA ARG A 75 11.97 1.57 -0.39
C ARG A 75 11.14 2.81 -0.70
N PRO A 76 10.00 3.09 -0.03
CA PRO A 76 9.25 4.33 -0.24
C PRO A 76 10.08 5.57 0.04
N MET A 77 10.90 5.53 1.11
CA MET A 77 11.80 6.62 1.47
C MET A 77 12.87 6.85 0.39
N SER A 78 13.46 5.79 -0.16
CA SER A 78 14.45 5.91 -1.24
C SER A 78 13.86 6.61 -2.47
N VAL A 79 12.65 6.23 -2.90
CA VAL A 79 11.95 6.87 -4.02
C VAL A 79 11.65 8.35 -3.71
N LEU A 80 11.17 8.64 -2.50
CA LEU A 80 10.85 9.99 -2.09
C LEU A 80 12.09 10.89 -2.02
N LEU A 81 13.20 10.39 -1.47
CA LEU A 81 14.45 11.13 -1.38
C LEU A 81 15.03 11.45 -2.76
N GLU A 82 15.00 10.50 -3.69
CA GLU A 82 15.44 10.76 -5.07
C GLU A 82 14.52 11.78 -5.76
N TYR A 83 13.20 11.68 -5.58
CA TYR A 83 12.27 12.69 -6.08
C TYR A 83 12.59 14.08 -5.52
N ILE A 84 12.81 14.22 -4.22
CA ILE A 84 13.17 15.50 -3.59
C ILE A 84 14.48 16.02 -4.18
N LYS A 85 15.51 15.19 -4.25
CA LYS A 85 16.83 15.55 -4.79
C LYS A 85 16.75 16.05 -6.23
N THR A 86 15.99 15.38 -7.10
CA THR A 86 15.83 15.81 -8.50
C THR A 86 15.12 17.16 -8.61
N LYS A 87 14.16 17.45 -7.72
CA LYS A 87 13.46 18.73 -7.67
C LYS A 87 14.30 19.87 -7.10
N THR A 88 15.17 19.58 -6.12
CA THR A 88 16.04 20.60 -5.51
C THR A 88 17.30 20.87 -6.33
N ALA A 89 17.85 19.89 -7.04
CA ALA A 89 19.00 20.09 -7.92
C ALA A 89 18.67 20.83 -9.22
N SER A 90 17.38 20.87 -9.58
CA SER A 90 16.87 21.59 -10.76
C SER A 90 16.39 23.02 -10.45
N ALA A 91 16.57 23.48 -9.20
CA ALA A 91 16.25 24.82 -8.72
C ALA A 91 17.55 25.62 -8.54
#